data_AF-A0A815USV7-F1
#
_entry.id   AF-A0A815USV7-F1
#
_cell.length_a   1.000
_cell.length_b   1.000
_cell.length_c   1.000
_cell.angle_alpha   90.00
_cell.angle_beta   90.00
_cell.angle_gamma   90.00
#
_symmetry.space_group_name_H-M   'P 1'
#
loop_
_entity.id
_entity.type
_entity.pdbx_description
1 polymer ?
#
loop_
_entity_poly.entity_id
_entity_poly.type
_entity_poly.pdbx_seq_one_letter_code
_entity_poly.pdbx_strand_id
1 'polypeptide(L)'
;MARAVVVDESDPDFQLQKKFDAAWLTDLDLIRQITIQESQEEEDRIFAARLAGVPVATIPDDVRGMAMLLYDSNNESDDDEVQSTTINNRPVVSHKVAPVKQHRRKKCALCMEYTIKTDPCLPCKHIYCIGCLQELFMKSMQDETLMPPRCCQQIIPVNLARLTLKEIENFNAKQLEYSTKDRLYCSQPTCSAFIPPTHITNSIGTLTLTFINLFACNLYSRPGCGITTCSTCKAVSHGTLDCPKDEETSAVLAVADQAGWSRCYQCRALVELTQGCYHMTCRCHAEFCYLCKKPWKNCSCPQWNERLLVTEARIRSARIPALQMRQTNNRRQADEHVQRMVDQLRANYECRHTNQWEYTAGGGRCEECSDYLRHYLFRCRQCHLMACNRCRRNRL
;
A
#
# COMPACT_ATOMS: atom_id res chain seq x y z
N MET A 1 -26.25 13.61 -56.70
CA MET A 1 -25.65 14.82 -56.09
C MET A 1 -26.17 14.95 -54.67
N ALA A 2 -25.48 14.39 -53.69
CA ALA A 2 -25.78 14.61 -52.28
C ALA A 2 -24.88 15.75 -51.79
N ARG A 3 -25.48 16.87 -51.36
CA ARG A 3 -24.77 18.01 -50.77
C ARG A 3 -24.33 17.59 -49.37
N ALA A 4 -23.02 17.53 -49.13
CA ALA A 4 -22.46 17.43 -47.79
C ALA A 4 -22.86 18.70 -47.02
N VAL A 5 -23.60 18.52 -45.92
CA VAL A 5 -23.86 19.59 -44.96
C VAL A 5 -22.57 19.80 -44.19
N VAL A 6 -21.89 20.92 -44.46
CA VAL A 6 -20.73 21.35 -43.67
C VAL A 6 -21.28 21.89 -42.35
N VAL A 7 -21.03 21.18 -41.25
CA VAL A 7 -21.42 21.63 -39.92
C VAL A 7 -20.41 22.68 -39.48
N ASP A 8 -20.87 23.90 -39.23
CA ASP A 8 -20.04 24.98 -38.71
C ASP A 8 -19.80 24.75 -37.21
N GLU A 9 -18.61 24.25 -36.87
CA GLU A 9 -18.24 23.97 -35.48
C GLU A 9 -18.12 25.24 -34.61
N SER A 10 -18.22 26.44 -35.19
CA SER A 10 -18.23 27.71 -34.44
C SER A 10 -19.63 28.18 -34.01
N ASP A 11 -20.70 27.47 -34.43
CA ASP A 11 -22.08 27.78 -34.04
C ASP A 11 -22.28 27.55 -32.53
N PRO A 12 -22.73 28.57 -31.77
CA PRO A 12 -23.00 28.46 -30.34
C PRO A 12 -24.04 27.39 -29.99
N ASP A 13 -25.03 27.13 -30.84
CA ASP A 13 -26.05 26.08 -30.59
C ASP A 13 -25.44 24.68 -30.76
N PHE A 14 -24.54 24.50 -31.74
CA PHE A 14 -23.79 23.25 -31.93
C PHE A 14 -22.85 22.96 -30.74
N GLN A 15 -22.17 24.00 -30.23
CA GLN A 15 -21.31 23.88 -29.06
C GLN A 15 -22.10 23.60 -27.77
N LEU A 16 -23.33 24.13 -27.64
CA LEU A 16 -24.21 23.83 -26.53
C LEU A 16 -24.70 22.37 -26.58
N GLN A 17 -25.10 21.90 -27.76
CA GLN A 17 -25.57 20.52 -27.96
C GLN A 17 -24.45 19.50 -27.69
N LYS A 18 -23.24 19.77 -28.16
CA LYS A 18 -22.06 18.94 -27.87
C LYS A 18 -21.73 18.83 -26.38
N LYS A 19 -21.95 19.91 -25.62
CA LYS A 19 -21.79 19.90 -24.15
C LYS A 19 -22.89 19.10 -23.47
N PHE A 20 -24.13 19.20 -23.96
CA PHE A 20 -25.25 18.43 -23.44
C PHE A 20 -25.07 16.93 -23.67
N ASP A 21 -24.62 16.53 -24.87
CA ASP A 21 -24.33 15.13 -25.20
C ASP A 21 -23.18 14.57 -24.35
N ALA A 22 -22.13 15.37 -24.12
CA ALA A 22 -21.02 14.97 -23.24
C ALA A 22 -21.46 14.81 -21.78
N ALA A 23 -22.32 15.70 -21.28
CA ALA A 23 -22.90 15.59 -19.93
C ALA A 23 -23.80 14.35 -19.82
N TRP A 24 -24.67 14.12 -20.80
CA TRP A 24 -25.54 12.94 -20.86
C TRP A 24 -24.76 11.62 -20.88
N LEU A 25 -23.66 11.54 -21.63
CA LEU A 25 -22.79 10.36 -21.66
C LEU A 25 -22.12 10.12 -20.30
N THR A 26 -21.70 11.19 -19.63
CA THR A 26 -21.07 11.10 -18.31
C THR A 26 -22.09 10.64 -17.24
N ASP A 27 -23.31 11.18 -17.30
CA ASP A 27 -24.40 10.80 -16.41
C ASP A 27 -24.84 9.35 -16.64
N LEU A 28 -24.86 8.87 -17.89
CA LEU A 28 -25.11 7.47 -18.22
C LEU A 28 -24.05 6.52 -17.65
N ASP A 29 -22.77 6.88 -17.74
CA ASP A 29 -21.69 6.09 -17.14
C ASP A 29 -21.80 6.06 -15.61
N LEU A 30 -22.20 7.17 -14.99
CA LEU A 30 -22.44 7.24 -13.55
C LEU A 30 -23.63 6.37 -13.13
N ILE A 31 -24.76 6.45 -13.86
CA ILE A 31 -25.93 5.61 -13.61
C ILE A 31 -25.55 4.13 -13.74
N ARG A 32 -24.78 3.76 -14.77
CA ARG A 32 -24.29 2.39 -14.96
C ARG A 32 -23.45 1.90 -13.79
N GLN A 33 -22.54 2.73 -13.28
CA GLN A 33 -21.72 2.40 -12.11
C GLN A 33 -22.57 2.21 -10.85
N ILE A 34 -23.56 3.08 -10.64
CA ILE A 34 -24.48 2.99 -9.50
C ILE A 34 -25.31 1.70 -9.58
N THR A 35 -25.88 1.37 -10.75
CA THR A 35 -26.68 0.15 -10.92
C THR A 35 -25.84 -1.12 -10.73
N ILE A 36 -24.58 -1.14 -11.18
CA ILE A 36 -23.64 -2.24 -10.90
C ILE A 36 -23.40 -2.37 -9.40
N GLN A 37 -23.20 -1.25 -8.71
CA GLN A 37 -22.97 -1.22 -7.28
C GLN A 37 -24.20 -1.69 -6.49
N GLU A 38 -25.41 -1.25 -6.86
CA GLU A 38 -26.67 -1.69 -6.24
C GLU A 38 -26.91 -3.20 -6.42
N SER A 39 -26.62 -3.73 -7.61
CA SER A 39 -26.69 -5.18 -7.87
C SER A 39 -25.71 -5.96 -6.99
N GLN A 40 -24.47 -5.48 -6.85
CA GLN A 40 -23.47 -6.09 -5.98
C GLN A 40 -23.87 -6.03 -4.51
N GLU A 41 -24.43 -4.91 -4.05
CA GLU A 41 -24.92 -4.74 -2.68
C GLU A 41 -26.09 -5.68 -2.37
N GLU A 42 -26.97 -5.93 -3.33
CA GLU A 42 -28.06 -6.89 -3.17
C GLU A 42 -27.55 -8.34 -3.15
N GLU A 43 -26.60 -8.70 -4.01
CA GLU A 43 -25.94 -10.01 -3.96
C GLU A 43 -25.22 -10.24 -2.62
N ASP A 44 -24.52 -9.22 -2.12
CA ASP A 44 -23.84 -9.23 -0.82
C ASP A 44 -24.84 -9.36 0.33
N ARG A 45 -26.00 -8.70 0.24
CA ARG A 45 -27.08 -8.79 1.23
C ARG A 45 -27.70 -10.19 1.25
N ILE A 46 -27.96 -10.78 0.09
CA ILE A 46 -28.48 -12.15 -0.05
C ILE A 46 -27.44 -13.16 0.48
N PHE A 47 -26.16 -12.95 0.17
CA PHE A 47 -25.08 -13.80 0.66
C PHE A 47 -24.91 -13.71 2.18
N ALA A 48 -24.98 -12.50 2.74
CA ALA A 48 -24.94 -12.27 4.17
C ALA A 48 -26.15 -12.90 4.89
N ALA A 49 -27.35 -12.79 4.33
CA ALA A 49 -28.55 -13.43 4.86
C ALA A 49 -28.43 -14.96 4.86
N ARG A 50 -27.87 -15.56 3.79
CA ARG A 50 -27.58 -17.01 3.72
C ARG A 50 -26.55 -17.45 4.75
N LEU A 51 -25.50 -16.67 4.98
CA LEU A 51 -24.49 -16.95 6.03
C LEU A 51 -25.06 -16.83 7.44
N ALA A 52 -26.01 -15.92 7.65
CA ALA A 52 -26.68 -15.72 8.94
C ALA A 52 -27.83 -16.73 9.20
N GLY A 53 -28.12 -17.62 8.25
CA GLY A 53 -29.23 -18.58 8.36
C GLY A 53 -30.61 -17.93 8.32
N VAL A 54 -30.71 -16.69 7.80
CA VAL A 54 -31.97 -15.96 7.67
C VAL A 54 -32.64 -16.42 6.37
N PRO A 55 -33.90 -16.90 6.40
CA PRO A 55 -34.62 -17.27 5.19
C PRO A 55 -34.85 -16.02 4.33
N VAL A 56 -34.26 -16.02 3.13
CA VAL A 56 -34.46 -14.95 2.13
C VAL A 56 -35.78 -15.24 1.41
N ALA A 57 -36.78 -14.37 1.60
CA ALA A 57 -38.01 -14.43 0.83
C ALA A 57 -37.70 -14.15 -0.66
N THR A 58 -38.09 -15.06 -1.54
CA THR A 58 -37.98 -14.89 -2.99
C THR A 58 -38.91 -13.75 -3.43
N ILE A 59 -38.34 -12.65 -3.93
CA ILE A 59 -39.10 -11.59 -4.60
C ILE A 59 -39.64 -12.16 -5.94
N PRO A 60 -40.93 -11.98 -6.27
CA PRO A 60 -41.53 -12.50 -7.51
C PRO A 60 -40.83 -12.00 -8.79
N ASP A 61 -40.88 -12.83 -9.83
CA ASP A 61 -40.16 -12.73 -11.11
C ASP A 61 -40.40 -11.46 -11.98
N ASP A 62 -41.09 -10.42 -11.51
CA ASP A 62 -41.47 -9.26 -12.35
C ASP A 62 -40.43 -8.13 -12.47
N VAL A 63 -39.38 -8.12 -11.63
CA VAL A 63 -38.37 -7.03 -11.62
C VAL A 63 -37.08 -7.36 -12.38
N ARG A 64 -36.98 -8.54 -12.99
CA ARG A 64 -35.74 -9.01 -13.68
C ARG A 64 -35.56 -8.46 -15.10
N GLY A 65 -36.41 -7.53 -15.54
CA GLY A 65 -36.55 -7.11 -16.94
C GLY A 65 -35.62 -6.00 -17.44
N MET A 66 -34.87 -5.28 -16.59
CA MET A 66 -34.07 -4.13 -17.04
C MET A 66 -32.55 -4.30 -17.01
N ALA A 67 -32.03 -5.40 -16.47
CA ALA A 67 -30.57 -5.64 -16.37
C ALA A 67 -29.95 -6.34 -17.60
N MET A 68 -30.74 -6.66 -18.64
CA MET A 68 -30.33 -7.53 -19.75
C MET A 68 -30.15 -6.80 -21.11
N LEU A 69 -30.02 -5.47 -21.13
CA LEU A 69 -29.87 -4.70 -22.39
C LEU A 69 -28.54 -3.95 -22.55
N LEU A 70 -27.52 -4.19 -21.72
CA LEU A 70 -26.22 -3.49 -21.84
C LEU A 70 -24.98 -4.40 -21.82
N TYR A 71 -25.14 -5.71 -22.08
CA TYR A 71 -24.01 -6.66 -22.07
C TYR A 71 -23.66 -7.31 -23.42
N ASP A 72 -24.36 -7.05 -24.51
CA ASP A 72 -24.01 -7.67 -25.81
C ASP A 72 -23.60 -6.65 -26.88
N SER A 73 -22.30 -6.43 -26.96
CA SER A 73 -21.60 -6.15 -28.22
C SER A 73 -20.12 -6.48 -28.05
N ASN A 74 -19.80 -7.77 -28.23
CA ASN A 74 -18.57 -8.30 -28.86
C ASN A 74 -18.28 -9.73 -28.38
N ASN A 75 -18.99 -10.71 -28.92
CA ASN A 75 -18.35 -11.79 -29.67
C ASN A 75 -19.42 -12.59 -30.41
N GLU A 76 -19.40 -12.46 -31.74
CA GLU A 76 -19.92 -13.47 -32.65
C GLU A 76 -19.16 -14.78 -32.43
N SER A 77 -19.89 -15.89 -32.38
CA SER A 77 -19.82 -16.98 -33.37
C SER A 77 -20.18 -18.32 -32.74
N ASP A 78 -21.13 -18.99 -33.40
CA ASP A 78 -21.43 -20.41 -33.41
C ASP A 78 -22.67 -20.86 -32.59
N ASP A 79 -23.80 -20.51 -33.22
CA ASP A 79 -24.79 -21.43 -33.79
C ASP A 79 -25.63 -22.34 -32.88
N ASP A 80 -26.92 -21.96 -32.93
CA ASP A 80 -28.13 -22.77 -33.13
C ASP A 80 -28.66 -23.59 -31.95
N GLU A 81 -29.73 -23.13 -31.30
CA GLU A 81 -31.14 -23.09 -31.71
C GLU A 81 -31.88 -24.28 -31.08
N VAL A 82 -32.70 -23.99 -30.07
CA VAL A 82 -33.81 -24.88 -29.70
C VAL A 82 -35.05 -24.04 -29.47
N GLN A 83 -35.89 -23.99 -30.50
CA GLN A 83 -37.31 -23.69 -30.34
C GLN A 83 -37.99 -24.81 -29.54
N SER A 84 -38.87 -24.38 -28.66
CA SER A 84 -39.68 -25.21 -27.79
C SER A 84 -40.70 -26.02 -28.59
N THR A 85 -40.84 -27.33 -28.32
CA THR A 85 -42.13 -28.02 -28.39
C THR A 85 -42.17 -29.29 -27.51
N THR A 86 -43.14 -29.31 -26.60
CA THR A 86 -44.00 -30.43 -26.18
C THR A 86 -43.42 -31.74 -25.61
N ILE A 87 -43.67 -31.92 -24.31
CA ILE A 87 -44.09 -33.13 -23.57
C ILE A 87 -43.89 -34.49 -24.26
N ASN A 88 -43.05 -35.37 -23.68
CA ASN A 88 -43.43 -36.77 -23.37
C ASN A 88 -42.41 -37.51 -22.49
N ASN A 89 -42.93 -38.25 -21.51
CA ASN A 89 -42.25 -39.11 -20.55
C ASN A 89 -41.49 -40.28 -21.22
N ARG A 90 -40.22 -40.50 -20.83
CA ARG A 90 -39.57 -41.84 -20.83
C ARG A 90 -38.33 -41.87 -19.90
N PRO A 91 -37.93 -43.05 -19.37
CA PRO A 91 -37.18 -43.17 -18.13
C PRO A 91 -35.69 -42.85 -18.30
N VAL A 92 -35.14 -42.15 -17.30
CA VAL A 92 -33.73 -41.77 -17.20
C VAL A 92 -32.88 -43.02 -16.93
N VAL A 93 -32.01 -43.37 -17.86
CA VAL A 93 -30.91 -44.31 -17.63
C VAL A 93 -29.81 -43.58 -16.86
N SER A 94 -29.53 -44.07 -15.65
CA SER A 94 -28.49 -43.56 -14.75
C SER A 94 -27.09 -43.86 -15.30
N HIS A 95 -26.51 -42.92 -16.05
CA HIS A 95 -25.06 -42.88 -16.24
C HIS A 95 -24.41 -42.13 -15.07
N LYS A 96 -23.62 -42.88 -14.27
CA LYS A 96 -22.79 -42.34 -13.19
C LYS A 96 -21.72 -41.43 -13.80
N VAL A 97 -21.92 -40.11 -13.71
CA VAL A 97 -20.87 -39.13 -14.00
C VAL A 97 -19.84 -39.19 -12.86
N ALA A 98 -18.60 -39.55 -13.19
CA ALA A 98 -17.50 -39.52 -12.25
C ALA A 98 -17.26 -38.08 -11.75
N PRO A 99 -16.92 -37.87 -10.47
CA PRO A 99 -16.78 -36.53 -9.93
C PRO A 99 -15.60 -35.81 -10.59
N VAL A 100 -15.90 -34.74 -11.32
CA VAL A 100 -14.89 -33.79 -11.81
C VAL A 100 -14.14 -33.27 -10.59
N LYS A 101 -12.83 -33.55 -10.52
CA LYS A 101 -11.95 -33.04 -9.46
C LYS A 101 -11.92 -31.52 -9.52
N GLN A 102 -12.77 -30.86 -8.74
CA GLN A 102 -12.74 -29.41 -8.58
C GLN A 102 -11.40 -29.02 -7.97
N HIS A 103 -10.49 -28.49 -8.79
CA HIS A 103 -9.28 -27.86 -8.30
C HIS A 103 -9.69 -26.69 -7.41
N ARG A 104 -9.46 -26.79 -6.09
CA ARG A 104 -9.73 -25.70 -5.15
C ARG A 104 -8.91 -24.48 -5.57
N ARG A 105 -9.56 -23.47 -6.15
CA ARG A 105 -8.94 -22.20 -6.52
C ARG A 105 -8.40 -21.55 -5.25
N LYS A 106 -7.09 -21.28 -5.19
CA LYS A 106 -6.47 -20.56 -4.07
C LYS A 106 -6.77 -19.06 -4.21
N LYS A 107 -6.67 -18.32 -3.11
CA LYS A 107 -6.88 -16.86 -3.10
C LYS A 107 -5.55 -16.12 -3.01
N CYS A 108 -5.45 -14.99 -3.69
CA CYS A 108 -4.33 -14.08 -3.60
C CYS A 108 -4.25 -13.54 -2.16
N ALA A 109 -3.07 -13.58 -1.56
CA ALA A 109 -2.87 -13.09 -0.21
C ALA A 109 -3.13 -11.58 -0.07
N LEU A 110 -2.98 -10.80 -1.15
CA LEU A 110 -3.09 -9.34 -1.13
C LEU A 110 -4.50 -8.82 -1.48
N CYS A 111 -5.07 -9.18 -2.64
CA CYS A 111 -6.41 -8.76 -3.05
C CYS A 111 -7.53 -9.70 -2.60
N MET A 112 -7.22 -10.92 -2.12
CA MET A 112 -8.18 -11.95 -1.73
C MET A 112 -9.07 -12.51 -2.86
N GLU A 113 -8.80 -12.14 -4.11
CA GLU A 113 -9.42 -12.73 -5.30
C GLU A 113 -8.82 -14.09 -5.64
N TYR A 114 -9.49 -14.86 -6.49
CA TYR A 114 -9.03 -16.20 -6.89
C TYR A 114 -7.82 -16.12 -7.82
N THR A 115 -6.77 -16.87 -7.49
CA THR A 115 -5.55 -17.00 -8.30
C THR A 115 -5.73 -18.03 -9.41
N ILE A 116 -5.00 -17.84 -10.50
CA ILE A 116 -4.86 -18.81 -11.58
C ILE A 116 -3.67 -19.75 -11.32
N LYS A 117 -3.60 -20.88 -12.06
CA LYS A 117 -2.55 -21.90 -11.86
C LYS A 117 -1.12 -21.37 -12.07
N THR A 118 -0.96 -20.31 -12.84
CA THR A 118 0.34 -19.71 -13.19
C THR A 118 0.81 -18.65 -12.21
N ASP A 119 0.03 -18.33 -11.18
CA ASP A 119 0.39 -17.32 -10.19
C ASP A 119 1.53 -17.80 -9.28
N PRO A 120 2.50 -16.92 -8.96
CA PRO A 120 3.67 -17.28 -8.19
C PRO A 120 3.34 -17.60 -6.72
N CYS A 121 3.99 -18.65 -6.22
CA CYS A 121 4.08 -18.93 -4.80
C CYS A 121 5.36 -18.28 -4.23
N LEU A 122 5.20 -17.45 -3.21
CA LEU A 122 6.31 -16.76 -2.55
C LEU A 122 7.10 -17.71 -1.64
N PRO A 123 8.33 -17.36 -1.22
CA PRO A 123 9.12 -18.15 -0.27
C PRO A 123 8.37 -18.47 1.04
N CYS A 124 7.50 -17.56 1.48
CA CYS A 124 6.66 -17.72 2.67
C CYS A 124 5.40 -18.58 2.45
N LYS A 125 5.26 -19.20 1.27
CA LYS A 125 4.15 -20.06 0.81
C LYS A 125 2.83 -19.33 0.52
N HIS A 126 2.79 -18.01 0.65
CA HIS A 126 1.66 -17.22 0.17
C HIS A 126 1.64 -17.14 -1.35
N ILE A 127 0.45 -17.09 -1.94
CA ILE A 127 0.27 -16.94 -3.40
C ILE A 127 -0.23 -15.53 -3.67
N TYR A 128 0.39 -14.86 -4.64
CA TYR A 128 -0.01 -13.53 -5.09
C TYR A 128 -0.42 -13.65 -6.56
N CYS A 129 -1.51 -12.99 -6.96
CA CYS A 129 -1.75 -12.81 -8.38
C CYS A 129 -0.66 -11.91 -8.99
N ILE A 130 -0.30 -12.16 -10.25
CA ILE A 130 0.80 -11.42 -10.92
C ILE A 130 0.57 -9.91 -10.86
N GLY A 131 -0.66 -9.44 -11.09
CA GLY A 131 -0.99 -8.00 -11.04
C GLY A 131 -0.70 -7.36 -9.67
N CYS A 132 -1.13 -8.00 -8.57
CA CYS A 132 -0.81 -7.54 -7.22
C CYS A 132 0.70 -7.51 -6.94
N LEU A 133 1.44 -8.47 -7.50
CA LEU A 133 2.87 -8.54 -7.30
C LEU A 133 3.60 -7.45 -8.10
N GLN A 134 3.24 -7.23 -9.36
CA GLN A 134 3.75 -6.11 -10.17
C GLN A 134 3.46 -4.77 -9.48
N GLU A 135 2.22 -4.53 -9.06
CA GLU A 135 1.82 -3.31 -8.37
C GLU A 135 2.63 -3.09 -7.08
N LEU A 136 2.92 -4.15 -6.32
CA LEU A 136 3.76 -4.07 -5.12
C LEU A 136 5.18 -3.59 -5.45
N PHE A 137 5.80 -4.13 -6.51
CA PHE A 137 7.12 -3.69 -6.97
C PHE A 137 7.08 -2.23 -7.45
N MET A 138 6.07 -1.84 -8.24
CA MET A 138 5.89 -0.46 -8.68
C MET A 138 5.73 0.52 -7.50
N LYS A 139 4.94 0.14 -6.49
CA LYS A 139 4.77 0.92 -5.27
C LYS A 139 6.04 1.01 -4.44
N SER A 140 6.84 -0.06 -4.38
CA SER A 140 8.11 -0.03 -3.65
C SER A 140 9.14 0.94 -4.25
N MET A 141 9.03 1.25 -5.55
CA MET A 141 9.86 2.27 -6.20
C MET A 141 9.46 3.70 -5.80
N GLN A 142 8.21 3.90 -5.37
CA GLN A 142 7.68 5.21 -4.95
C GLN A 142 7.74 5.40 -3.44
N ASP A 143 7.59 4.32 -2.68
CA ASP A 143 7.55 4.32 -1.22
C ASP A 143 8.70 3.49 -0.64
N GLU A 144 9.70 4.19 -0.09
CA GLU A 144 10.89 3.62 0.54
C GLU A 144 10.55 2.63 1.67
N THR A 145 9.41 2.80 2.36
CA THR A 145 9.00 1.90 3.45
C THR A 145 8.61 0.50 2.95
N LEU A 146 8.25 0.36 1.67
CA LEU A 146 7.96 -0.91 1.00
C LEU A 146 9.21 -1.53 0.35
N MET A 147 10.35 -0.85 0.39
CA MET A 147 11.62 -1.36 -0.15
C MET A 147 12.44 -2.06 0.96
N PRO A 148 12.99 -3.26 0.72
CA PRO A 148 12.66 -4.18 -0.38
C PRO A 148 11.25 -4.76 -0.22
N PRO A 149 10.55 -5.13 -1.32
CA PRO A 149 9.27 -5.82 -1.25
C PRO A 149 9.36 -7.10 -0.41
N ARG A 150 8.49 -7.22 0.60
CA ARG A 150 8.46 -8.36 1.52
C ARG A 150 7.08 -8.99 1.59
N CYS A 151 7.04 -10.26 1.97
CA CYS A 151 5.85 -10.92 2.48
C CYS A 151 6.23 -11.73 3.72
N CYS A 152 5.60 -11.47 4.88
CA CYS A 152 5.93 -12.15 6.14
C CYS A 152 7.42 -12.03 6.49
N GLN A 153 7.98 -10.82 6.37
CA GLN A 153 9.40 -10.51 6.59
C GLN A 153 10.40 -11.19 5.64
N GLN A 154 9.93 -11.96 4.66
CA GLN A 154 10.80 -12.54 3.64
C GLN A 154 10.81 -11.66 2.39
N ILE A 155 12.00 -11.31 1.90
CA ILE A 155 12.18 -10.55 0.66
C ILE A 155 11.58 -11.35 -0.50
N ILE A 156 10.79 -10.69 -1.32
CA ILE A 156 10.20 -11.28 -2.51
C ILE A 156 11.20 -11.16 -3.66
N PRO A 157 11.62 -12.28 -4.28
CA PRO A 157 12.48 -12.24 -5.45
C PRO A 157 11.83 -11.53 -6.64
N VAL A 158 12.57 -10.60 -7.28
CA VAL A 158 12.07 -9.77 -8.40
C VAL A 158 11.59 -10.58 -9.60
N ASN A 159 12.21 -11.73 -9.86
CA ASN A 159 11.85 -12.62 -10.97
C ASN A 159 10.43 -13.20 -10.84
N LEU A 160 9.85 -13.25 -9.64
CA LEU A 160 8.47 -13.71 -9.45
C LEU A 160 7.44 -12.70 -9.97
N ALA A 161 7.79 -11.42 -10.01
CA ALA A 161 6.88 -10.34 -10.39
C ALA A 161 6.62 -10.23 -11.90
N ARG A 162 7.39 -10.94 -12.74
CA ARG A 162 7.28 -10.88 -14.22
C ARG A 162 7.29 -9.44 -14.74
N LEU A 163 8.21 -8.64 -14.20
CA LEU A 163 8.46 -7.28 -14.65
C LEU A 163 9.21 -7.30 -16.00
N THR A 164 9.02 -6.24 -16.78
CA THR A 164 9.79 -5.96 -17.99
C THR A 164 11.25 -5.62 -17.63
N LEU A 165 12.17 -5.73 -18.60
CA LEU A 165 13.58 -5.36 -18.38
C LEU A 165 13.73 -3.91 -17.87
N LYS A 166 12.97 -2.98 -18.45
CA LYS A 166 12.96 -1.56 -18.04
C LYS A 166 12.47 -1.36 -16.61
N GLU A 167 11.46 -2.10 -16.18
CA GLU A 167 10.97 -2.05 -14.79
C GLU A 167 12.00 -2.62 -13.81
N ILE A 168 12.71 -3.68 -14.18
CA ILE A 168 13.79 -4.26 -13.37
C ILE A 168 14.96 -3.26 -13.24
N GLU A 169 15.36 -2.61 -14.32
CA GLU A 169 16.39 -1.56 -14.30
C GLU A 169 16.00 -0.40 -13.38
N ASN A 170 14.77 0.11 -13.51
CA ASN A 170 14.23 1.16 -12.65
C ASN A 170 14.18 0.71 -11.18
N PHE A 171 13.76 -0.53 -10.92
CA PHE A 171 13.71 -1.09 -9.58
C PHE A 171 15.10 -1.17 -8.96
N ASN A 172 16.09 -1.67 -9.71
CA ASN A 172 17.49 -1.74 -9.25
C ASN A 172 18.07 -0.35 -8.98
N ALA A 173 17.78 0.64 -9.84
CA ALA A 173 18.19 2.02 -9.64
C ALA A 173 17.59 2.62 -8.36
N LYS A 174 16.28 2.39 -8.12
CA LYS A 174 15.61 2.81 -6.88
C LYS A 174 16.09 2.07 -5.64
N GLN A 175 16.41 0.78 -5.77
CA GLN A 175 17.00 0.01 -4.68
C GLN A 175 18.39 0.53 -4.30
N LEU A 176 19.21 0.91 -5.30
CA LEU A 176 20.50 1.57 -5.06
C LEU A 176 20.31 2.96 -4.43
N GLU A 177 19.37 3.75 -4.91
CA GLU A 177 19.03 5.05 -4.34
C GLU A 177 18.69 4.90 -2.86
N TYR A 178 17.70 4.08 -2.51
CA TYR A 178 17.22 3.93 -1.13
C TYR A 178 18.22 3.25 -0.19
N SER A 179 19.12 2.42 -0.71
CA SER A 179 20.20 1.82 0.10
C SER A 179 21.40 2.75 0.30
N THR A 180 21.53 3.82 -0.49
CA THR A 180 22.63 4.78 -0.40
C THR A 180 22.48 5.67 0.83
N LYS A 181 23.54 5.76 1.65
CA LYS A 181 23.63 6.70 2.77
C LYS A 181 23.96 8.11 2.27
N ASP A 182 23.47 9.14 2.96
CA ASP A 182 23.69 10.55 2.60
C ASP A 182 23.47 10.84 1.10
N ARG A 183 22.33 10.39 0.57
CA ARG A 183 21.94 10.52 -0.85
C ARG A 183 22.15 11.95 -1.36
N LEU A 184 22.74 12.03 -2.54
CA LEU A 184 22.91 13.25 -3.30
C LEU A 184 21.94 13.24 -4.49
N TYR A 185 21.25 14.36 -4.66
CA TYR A 185 20.34 14.60 -5.77
C TYR A 185 20.82 15.83 -6.53
N CYS A 186 20.54 15.87 -7.83
CA CYS A 186 20.81 17.07 -8.61
C CYS A 186 20.04 18.25 -8.01
N SER A 187 20.77 19.33 -7.69
CA SER A 187 20.20 20.55 -7.09
C SER A 187 19.26 21.32 -8.03
N GLN A 188 19.18 20.93 -9.30
CA GLN A 188 18.25 21.50 -10.25
C GLN A 188 16.84 20.94 -10.02
N PRO A 189 15.84 21.76 -9.64
CA PRO A 189 14.51 21.26 -9.31
C PRO A 189 13.84 20.47 -10.44
N THR A 190 14.06 20.89 -11.69
CA THR A 190 13.53 20.21 -12.89
C THR A 190 14.26 18.90 -13.23
N CYS A 191 15.39 18.61 -12.58
CA CYS A 191 16.11 17.36 -12.73
C CYS A 191 15.90 16.45 -11.50
N SER A 192 16.30 16.92 -10.31
CA SER A 192 16.18 16.22 -9.02
C SER A 192 16.61 14.74 -9.02
N ALA A 193 17.47 14.37 -9.97
CA ALA A 193 17.81 12.98 -10.23
C ALA A 193 18.89 12.52 -9.25
N PHE A 194 18.79 11.25 -8.81
CA PHE A 194 19.74 10.65 -7.87
C PHE A 194 21.14 10.53 -8.50
N ILE A 195 22.17 10.84 -7.72
CA ILE A 195 23.58 10.76 -8.12
C ILE A 195 24.25 9.62 -7.34
N PRO A 196 24.60 8.49 -7.98
CA PRO A 196 25.16 7.32 -7.29
C PRO A 196 26.56 7.56 -6.72
N PRO A 197 26.93 6.90 -5.59
CA PRO A 197 28.25 7.06 -4.97
C PRO A 197 29.44 6.65 -5.84
N THR A 198 29.27 5.69 -6.75
CA THR A 198 30.35 5.24 -7.66
C THR A 198 30.76 6.29 -8.68
N HIS A 199 29.94 7.33 -8.86
CA HIS A 199 30.25 8.51 -9.67
C HIS A 199 30.70 9.70 -8.81
N ILE A 200 31.03 9.46 -7.54
CA ILE A 200 31.84 10.36 -6.73
C ILE A 200 33.28 10.22 -7.22
N THR A 201 33.58 10.79 -8.39
CA THR A 201 34.95 10.84 -8.89
C THR A 201 35.75 11.81 -8.03
N ASN A 202 36.67 11.28 -7.23
CA ASN A 202 37.85 12.01 -6.81
C ASN A 202 38.75 12.18 -8.04
N SER A 203 38.40 13.11 -8.93
CA SER A 203 39.23 13.41 -10.08
C SER A 203 40.39 14.31 -9.64
N ILE A 204 41.54 13.73 -9.30
CA ILE A 204 42.85 14.35 -9.53
C ILE A 204 43.86 13.26 -9.88
N GLY A 205 43.96 12.95 -11.18
CA GLY A 205 45.21 12.46 -11.73
C GLY A 205 46.18 13.62 -11.79
N THR A 206 47.22 13.57 -10.95
CA THR A 206 48.41 14.42 -10.99
C THR A 206 48.19 15.94 -10.93
N LEU A 207 47.95 16.46 -9.72
CA LEU A 207 48.72 17.54 -9.07
C LEU A 207 48.05 17.90 -7.74
N THR A 208 48.88 18.00 -6.72
CA THR A 208 48.59 18.28 -5.30
C THR A 208 47.42 19.22 -4.99
N LEU A 209 46.59 18.78 -4.03
CA LEU A 209 45.77 19.55 -3.08
C LEU A 209 44.60 20.37 -3.66
N THR A 210 43.36 19.90 -3.39
CA THR A 210 42.24 20.61 -2.75
C THR A 210 40.90 20.05 -3.25
N PHE A 211 40.09 19.58 -2.30
CA PHE A 211 38.71 19.07 -2.39
C PHE A 211 37.84 19.63 -3.52
N ILE A 212 37.74 18.92 -4.63
CA ILE A 212 36.79 19.24 -5.70
C ILE A 212 35.53 18.36 -5.53
N ASN A 213 34.55 18.89 -4.80
CA ASN A 213 33.16 18.40 -4.75
C ASN A 213 32.41 18.78 -6.05
N LEU A 214 32.85 18.28 -7.21
CA LEU A 214 32.18 18.51 -8.50
C LEU A 214 31.52 17.22 -8.99
N PHE A 215 30.22 17.05 -8.69
CA PHE A 215 29.43 15.90 -9.13
C PHE A 215 28.49 16.30 -10.27
N ALA A 216 28.94 16.17 -11.52
CA ALA A 216 28.16 16.59 -12.67
C ALA A 216 27.01 15.61 -12.97
N CYS A 217 25.78 16.11 -12.96
CA CYS A 217 24.60 15.42 -13.45
C CYS A 217 24.64 15.34 -14.99
N ASN A 218 25.52 14.54 -15.58
CA ASN A 218 25.67 14.56 -17.04
C ASN A 218 25.86 13.21 -17.74
N LEU A 219 25.76 12.08 -17.03
CA LEU A 219 26.06 10.77 -17.64
C LEU A 219 25.01 9.67 -17.42
N TYR A 220 24.35 9.60 -16.25
CA TYR A 220 23.46 8.48 -15.93
C TYR A 220 22.06 8.91 -15.43
N SER A 221 21.99 10.05 -14.77
CA SER A 221 20.77 10.56 -14.12
C SER A 221 19.88 11.37 -15.08
N ARG A 222 20.49 12.17 -15.95
CA ARG A 222 19.85 12.83 -17.11
C ARG A 222 20.93 13.35 -18.08
N PRO A 223 20.99 12.89 -19.33
CA PRO A 223 21.88 13.47 -20.34
C PRO A 223 21.62 14.97 -20.52
N GLY A 224 22.66 15.80 -20.51
CA GLY A 224 22.57 17.23 -20.81
C GLY A 224 22.22 18.16 -19.64
N CYS A 225 22.11 17.67 -18.39
CA CYS A 225 21.88 18.57 -17.25
C CYS A 225 23.16 19.32 -16.84
N GLY A 226 24.31 18.63 -16.74
CA GLY A 226 25.62 19.25 -16.49
C GLY A 226 25.83 19.90 -15.10
N ILE A 227 24.79 19.95 -14.26
CA ILE A 227 24.81 20.67 -12.98
C ILE A 227 25.60 19.89 -11.94
N THR A 228 26.48 20.59 -11.24
CA THR A 228 27.26 20.07 -10.11
C THR A 228 26.60 20.45 -8.79
N THR A 229 26.46 19.49 -7.88
CA THR A 229 25.84 19.69 -6.57
C THR A 229 26.86 19.49 -5.45
N CYS A 230 26.86 20.37 -4.46
CA CYS A 230 27.71 20.24 -3.27
C CYS A 230 27.23 19.08 -2.40
N SER A 231 28.12 18.16 -2.03
CA SER A 231 27.80 17.02 -1.15
C SER A 231 27.42 17.44 0.28
N THR A 232 27.86 18.62 0.71
CA THR A 232 27.69 19.09 2.09
C THR A 232 26.39 19.86 2.28
N CYS A 233 26.15 20.91 1.50
CA CYS A 233 24.93 21.72 1.58
C CYS A 233 23.82 21.29 0.61
N LYS A 234 24.09 20.35 -0.32
CA LYS A 234 23.14 19.86 -1.35
C LYS A 234 22.63 20.93 -2.33
N ALA A 235 23.17 22.15 -2.26
CA ALA A 235 22.94 23.21 -3.23
C ALA A 235 23.86 23.07 -4.45
N VAL A 236 23.75 23.99 -5.41
CA VAL A 236 24.68 24.08 -6.55
C VAL A 236 26.11 24.17 -6.02
N SER A 237 27.05 23.47 -6.67
CA SER A 237 28.46 23.46 -6.28
C SER A 237 29.03 24.87 -6.30
N HIS A 238 29.67 25.26 -5.21
CA HIS A 238 30.31 26.57 -5.01
C HIS A 238 31.85 26.45 -5.07
N GLY A 239 32.37 25.41 -5.73
CA GLY A 239 33.81 25.21 -5.90
C GLY A 239 34.53 25.05 -4.55
N THR A 240 35.49 25.93 -4.30
CA THR A 240 36.31 25.95 -3.07
C THR A 240 35.77 26.88 -1.98
N LEU A 241 34.68 27.60 -2.22
CA LEU A 241 34.05 28.46 -1.21
C LEU A 241 33.46 27.61 -0.07
N ASP A 242 33.39 28.15 1.13
CA ASP A 242 32.71 27.49 2.25
C ASP A 242 31.20 27.39 1.98
N CYS A 243 30.57 26.34 2.51
CA CYS A 243 29.13 26.18 2.41
C CYS A 243 28.41 27.34 3.11
N PRO A 244 27.37 27.93 2.48
CA PRO A 244 26.54 28.92 3.17
C PRO A 244 25.86 28.27 4.38
N LYS A 245 25.63 29.06 5.43
CA LYS A 245 24.84 28.61 6.57
C LYS A 245 23.41 28.36 6.11
N ASP A 246 22.91 27.16 6.41
CA ASP A 246 21.55 26.75 6.08
C ASP A 246 20.60 27.14 7.22
N GLU A 247 20.11 28.37 7.15
CA GLU A 247 19.17 28.93 8.13
C GLU A 247 17.80 28.23 8.08
N GLU A 248 17.34 27.80 6.90
CA GLU A 248 16.08 27.10 6.72
C GLU A 248 16.10 25.73 7.42
N THR A 249 17.15 24.94 7.19
CA THR A 249 17.34 23.67 7.90
C THR A 249 17.43 23.91 9.41
N SER A 250 18.09 24.98 9.84
CA SER A 250 18.20 25.32 11.27
C SER A 250 16.83 25.64 11.88
N ALA A 251 15.97 26.36 11.16
CA ALA A 251 14.61 26.66 11.59
C ALA A 251 13.74 25.38 11.69
N VAL A 252 13.82 24.48 10.71
CA VAL A 252 13.10 23.20 10.74
C VAL A 252 13.55 22.34 11.93
N LEU A 253 14.85 22.33 12.23
CA LEU A 253 15.39 21.62 13.38
C LEU A 253 14.91 22.21 14.72
N ALA A 254 14.80 23.54 14.81
CA ALA A 254 14.25 24.19 16.01
C ALA A 254 12.78 23.82 16.23
N VAL A 255 11.97 23.76 15.17
CA VAL A 255 10.57 23.29 15.26
C VAL A 255 10.51 21.82 15.67
N ALA A 256 11.37 20.98 15.09
CA ALA A 256 11.46 19.58 15.45
C ALA A 256 11.80 19.37 16.93
N ASP A 257 12.76 20.14 17.47
CA ASP A 257 13.14 20.08 18.88
C ASP A 257 11.98 20.52 19.80
N GLN A 258 11.22 21.56 19.42
CA GLN A 258 10.02 21.99 20.15
C GLN A 258 8.89 20.94 20.13
N ALA A 259 8.70 20.26 19.00
CA ALA A 259 7.74 19.18 18.85
C ALA A 259 8.22 17.85 19.48
N GLY A 260 9.48 17.79 19.93
CA GLY A 260 10.10 16.59 20.49
C GLY A 260 10.47 15.53 19.44
N TRP A 261 10.49 15.88 18.16
CA TRP A 261 10.86 14.97 17.07
C TRP A 261 12.35 14.60 17.12
N SER A 262 12.67 13.36 16.78
CA SER A 262 14.04 12.85 16.82
C SER A 262 14.58 12.55 15.43
N ARG A 263 15.87 12.81 15.22
CA ARG A 263 16.54 12.49 13.95
C ARG A 263 17.12 11.09 13.98
N CYS A 264 16.86 10.33 12.92
CA CYS A 264 17.55 9.07 12.68
C CYS A 264 19.06 9.30 12.55
N TYR A 265 19.88 8.53 13.26
CA TYR A 265 21.35 8.68 13.20
C TYR A 265 21.94 8.35 11.82
N GLN A 266 21.24 7.55 11.01
CA GLN A 266 21.75 7.04 9.74
C GLN A 266 21.33 7.89 8.54
N CYS A 267 20.05 8.25 8.43
CA CYS A 267 19.55 9.02 7.28
C CYS A 267 19.13 10.45 7.63
N ARG A 268 19.24 10.85 8.91
CA ARG A 268 18.91 12.18 9.44
C ARG A 268 17.45 12.62 9.28
N ALA A 269 16.56 11.72 8.84
CA ALA A 269 15.13 11.96 8.77
C ALA A 269 14.55 12.25 10.16
N LEU A 270 13.59 13.17 10.21
CA LEU A 270 12.82 13.46 11.41
C LEU A 270 11.78 12.37 11.65
N VAL A 271 11.66 11.92 12.88
CA VAL A 271 10.79 10.84 13.32
C VAL A 271 10.01 11.31 14.54
N GLU A 272 8.69 11.15 14.49
CA GLU A 272 7.77 11.40 15.59
C GLU A 272 7.57 10.12 16.41
N LEU A 273 7.45 10.26 17.74
CA LEU A 273 7.11 9.16 18.63
C LEU A 273 5.60 9.06 18.79
N THR A 274 4.97 8.18 18.01
CA THR A 274 3.51 7.95 18.08
C THR A 274 3.12 6.89 19.11
N GLN A 275 4.06 6.01 19.49
CA GLN A 275 3.85 4.90 20.42
C GLN A 275 4.83 5.00 21.59
N GLY A 276 4.48 4.46 22.75
CA GLY A 276 5.28 4.64 23.98
C GLY A 276 6.66 3.97 24.00
N CYS A 277 7.00 3.10 23.04
CA CYS A 277 8.28 2.42 22.98
C CYS A 277 9.34 3.34 22.37
N TYR A 278 10.49 3.52 23.01
CA TYR A 278 11.59 4.30 22.45
C TYR A 278 12.45 3.55 21.42
N HIS A 279 12.12 2.30 21.11
CA HIS A 279 12.71 1.55 19.99
C HIS A 279 12.07 1.99 18.68
N MET A 280 12.83 2.68 17.85
CA MET A 280 12.35 3.20 16.58
C MET A 280 13.01 2.49 15.42
N THR A 281 12.22 2.16 14.41
CA THR A 281 12.71 1.72 13.11
C THR A 281 12.45 2.83 12.10
N CYS A 282 13.51 3.46 11.60
CA CYS A 282 13.38 4.49 10.58
C CYS A 282 12.97 3.88 9.23
N ARG A 283 12.43 4.68 8.30
CA ARG A 283 12.17 4.27 6.90
C ARG A 283 13.39 3.72 6.17
N CYS A 284 14.60 4.09 6.61
CA CYS A 284 15.87 3.55 6.10
C CYS A 284 16.29 2.24 6.80
N HIS A 285 15.40 1.60 7.56
CA HIS A 285 15.60 0.37 8.33
C HIS A 285 16.61 0.44 9.48
N ALA A 286 17.10 1.63 9.82
CA ALA A 286 17.96 1.82 10.99
C ALA A 286 17.12 1.75 12.26
N GLU A 287 17.53 0.89 13.20
CA GLU A 287 16.93 0.79 14.52
C GLU A 287 17.69 1.63 15.55
N PHE A 288 17.00 2.51 16.26
CA PHE A 288 17.63 3.45 17.18
C PHE A 288 16.77 3.78 18.40
N CYS A 289 17.42 4.28 19.45
CA CYS A 289 16.73 4.83 20.62
C CYS A 289 16.25 6.25 20.32
N TYR A 290 14.94 6.50 20.47
CA TYR A 290 14.35 7.83 20.25
C TYR A 290 15.03 8.93 21.07
N LEU A 291 15.29 8.66 22.36
CA LEU A 291 15.82 9.67 23.30
C LEU A 291 17.25 10.10 22.97
N CYS A 292 18.15 9.14 22.80
CA CYS A 292 19.59 9.44 22.65
C CYS A 292 20.10 9.31 21.22
N LYS A 293 19.25 8.87 20.28
CA LYS A 293 19.55 8.72 18.85
C LYS A 293 20.63 7.67 18.54
N LYS A 294 21.14 6.93 19.53
CA LYS A 294 22.12 5.84 19.31
C LYS A 294 21.46 4.60 18.70
N PRO A 295 22.23 3.73 18.02
CA PRO A 295 21.71 2.43 17.57
C PRO A 295 21.06 1.66 18.72
N TRP A 296 19.98 0.95 18.43
CA TRP A 296 19.18 0.27 19.45
C TRP A 296 20.04 -0.69 20.30
N LYS A 297 19.75 -0.76 21.60
CA LYS A 297 20.51 -1.52 22.63
C LYS A 297 21.98 -1.06 22.88
N ASN A 298 22.41 0.08 22.32
CA ASN A 298 23.70 0.71 22.65
C ASN A 298 23.58 1.92 23.60
N CYS A 299 22.57 1.91 24.49
CA CYS A 299 22.33 2.95 25.50
C CYS A 299 21.63 2.38 26.74
N SER A 300 21.71 3.10 27.87
CA SER A 300 21.01 2.80 29.12
C SER A 300 19.71 3.61 29.30
N CYS A 301 19.18 4.19 28.22
CA CYS A 301 17.92 4.91 28.26
C CYS A 301 16.76 4.00 28.69
N PRO A 302 15.74 4.54 29.38
CA PRO A 302 14.52 3.77 29.62
C PRO A 302 13.93 3.33 28.28
N GLN A 303 13.27 2.19 28.27
CA GLN A 303 12.69 1.63 27.06
C GLN A 303 11.34 2.27 26.71
N TRP A 304 10.62 2.79 27.71
CA TRP A 304 9.24 3.23 27.57
C TRP A 304 9.02 4.63 28.11
N ASN A 305 8.19 5.39 27.39
CA ASN A 305 7.46 6.50 27.97
C ASN A 305 6.26 5.94 28.74
N GLU A 306 6.30 5.99 30.07
CA GLU A 306 5.31 5.33 30.92
C GLU A 306 3.87 5.83 30.67
N ARG A 307 3.70 7.14 30.43
CA ARG A 307 2.39 7.73 30.14
C ARG A 307 1.83 7.21 28.82
N LEU A 308 2.66 7.16 27.77
CA LEU A 308 2.24 6.65 26.46
C LEU A 308 2.02 5.13 26.49
N LEU A 309 2.82 4.38 27.26
CA LEU A 309 2.66 2.95 27.46
C LEU A 309 1.30 2.61 28.08
N VAL A 310 0.89 3.32 29.15
CA VAL A 310 -0.43 3.12 29.77
C VAL A 310 -1.56 3.53 28.82
N THR A 311 -1.38 4.60 28.06
CA THR A 311 -2.36 5.04 27.04
C THR A 311 -2.55 3.98 25.97
N GLU A 312 -1.45 3.45 25.43
CA GLU A 312 -1.44 2.38 24.43
C GLU A 312 -2.08 1.09 24.99
N ALA A 313 -1.76 0.75 26.23
CA ALA A 313 -2.34 -0.41 26.91
C ALA A 313 -3.86 -0.31 27.06
N ARG A 314 -4.38 0.88 27.37
CA ARG A 314 -5.83 1.13 27.39
C ARG A 314 -6.45 0.90 26.02
N ILE A 315 -5.89 1.51 24.97
CA ILE A 315 -6.37 1.38 23.60
C ILE A 315 -6.39 -0.10 23.18
N ARG A 316 -5.29 -0.83 23.40
CA ARG A 316 -5.17 -2.26 23.06
C ARG A 316 -6.10 -3.15 23.86
N SER A 317 -6.27 -2.89 25.16
CA SER A 317 -7.20 -3.64 26.03
C SER A 317 -8.66 -3.48 25.60
N ALA A 318 -9.05 -2.28 25.15
CA ALA A 318 -10.40 -1.99 24.65
C ALA A 318 -10.73 -2.75 23.35
N ARG A 319 -9.71 -3.19 22.60
CA ARG A 319 -9.85 -3.98 21.35
C ARG A 319 -9.95 -5.49 21.61
N ILE A 320 -9.94 -5.96 22.86
CA ILE A 320 -10.08 -7.38 23.16
C ILE A 320 -11.57 -7.71 23.34
N PRO A 321 -12.20 -8.47 22.42
CA PRO A 321 -13.64 -8.74 22.49
C PRO A 321 -14.05 -9.44 23.80
N ALA A 322 -13.21 -10.36 24.28
CA ALA A 322 -13.43 -11.07 25.55
C ALA A 322 -13.43 -10.15 26.79
N LEU A 323 -12.82 -8.96 26.70
CA LEU A 323 -12.81 -7.98 27.78
C LEU A 323 -13.97 -6.98 27.69
N GLN A 324 -14.44 -6.65 26.49
CA GLN A 324 -15.60 -5.78 26.31
C GLN A 324 -16.87 -6.34 26.98
N MET A 325 -17.07 -7.67 26.95
CA MET A 325 -18.23 -8.30 27.60
C MET A 325 -18.19 -8.31 29.14
N ARG A 326 -17.01 -8.17 29.76
CA ARG A 326 -16.82 -8.14 31.22
C ARG A 326 -16.71 -6.73 31.81
N GLN A 327 -16.51 -5.73 30.97
CA GLN A 327 -16.21 -4.35 31.37
C GLN A 327 -17.38 -3.56 31.94
N THR A 328 -18.59 -4.13 32.00
CA THR A 328 -19.78 -3.30 32.21
C THR A 328 -19.96 -2.71 33.60
N ASN A 329 -19.25 -3.13 34.67
CA ASN A 329 -19.52 -2.55 36.01
C ASN A 329 -18.36 -2.45 37.03
N ASN A 330 -17.10 -2.82 36.74
CA ASN A 330 -16.03 -2.80 37.76
C ASN A 330 -14.71 -2.12 37.30
N ARG A 331 -14.47 -0.91 37.83
CA ARG A 331 -13.26 -0.11 37.56
C ARG A 331 -11.96 -0.83 37.91
N ARG A 332 -11.93 -1.60 39.02
CA ARG A 332 -10.73 -2.34 39.43
C ARG A 332 -10.33 -3.41 38.41
N GLN A 333 -11.31 -4.14 37.89
CA GLN A 333 -11.04 -5.15 36.86
C GLN A 333 -10.54 -4.51 35.56
N ALA A 334 -11.11 -3.36 35.17
CA ALA A 334 -10.61 -2.61 34.01
C ALA A 334 -9.15 -2.18 34.21
N ASP A 335 -8.79 -1.67 35.39
CA ASP A 335 -7.42 -1.27 35.72
C ASP A 335 -6.46 -2.48 35.71
N GLU A 336 -6.86 -3.64 36.25
CA GLU A 336 -6.08 -4.89 36.19
C GLU A 336 -5.87 -5.41 34.76
N HIS A 337 -6.84 -5.21 33.86
CA HIS A 337 -6.70 -5.56 32.46
C HIS A 337 -5.69 -4.65 31.75
N VAL A 338 -5.74 -3.35 32.03
CA VAL A 338 -4.77 -2.38 31.50
C VAL A 338 -3.37 -2.71 32.01
N GLN A 339 -3.21 -3.03 33.30
CA GLN A 339 -1.90 -3.36 33.86
C GLN A 339 -1.31 -4.63 33.23
N ARG A 340 -2.12 -5.68 33.05
CA ARG A 340 -1.67 -6.87 32.31
C ARG A 340 -1.25 -6.57 30.88
N MET A 341 -1.96 -5.65 30.21
CA MET A 341 -1.58 -5.20 28.88
C MET A 341 -0.26 -4.43 28.89
N VAL A 342 -0.02 -3.58 29.90
CA VAL A 342 1.28 -2.90 30.10
C VAL A 342 2.41 -3.92 30.21
N ASP A 343 2.24 -4.95 31.05
CA ASP A 343 3.26 -5.99 31.24
C ASP A 343 3.50 -6.79 29.96
N GLN A 344 2.43 -7.12 29.21
CA GLN A 344 2.51 -7.79 27.92
C GLN A 344 3.25 -6.95 26.86
N LEU A 345 3.01 -5.64 26.81
CA LEU A 345 3.72 -4.74 25.90
C LEU A 345 5.20 -4.64 26.25
N ARG A 346 5.55 -4.57 27.54
CA ARG A 346 6.94 -4.58 28.00
C ARG A 346 7.66 -5.87 27.62
N ALA A 347 7.01 -7.02 27.79
CA ALA A 347 7.59 -8.32 27.47
C ALA A 347 7.70 -8.56 25.96
N ASN A 348 6.71 -8.12 25.17
CA ASN A 348 6.57 -8.43 23.74
C ASN A 348 6.68 -7.18 22.84
N TYR A 349 7.57 -6.26 23.17
CA TYR A 349 7.77 -5.02 22.42
C TYR A 349 8.33 -5.25 21.01
N GLU A 350 9.16 -6.29 20.82
CA GLU A 350 9.68 -6.74 19.52
C GLU A 350 8.73 -7.78 18.89
N CYS A 351 7.42 -7.51 18.87
CA CYS A 351 6.45 -8.41 18.26
C CYS A 351 6.72 -8.55 16.75
N ARG A 352 7.12 -9.75 16.31
CA ARG A 352 7.45 -10.04 14.90
C ARG A 352 6.22 -10.33 14.03
N HIS A 353 5.00 -10.23 14.54
CA HIS A 353 3.76 -10.37 13.75
C HIS A 353 3.69 -11.61 12.82
N THR A 354 4.34 -12.74 13.15
CA THR A 354 4.58 -13.89 12.28
C THR A 354 3.34 -14.78 12.03
N ASN A 355 2.27 -14.21 11.49
CA ASN A 355 1.00 -14.85 11.06
C ASN A 355 -0.06 -15.08 12.15
N GLN A 356 0.03 -14.43 13.30
CA GLN A 356 -1.04 -14.43 14.30
C GLN A 356 -1.96 -13.23 14.13
N TRP A 357 -2.60 -13.13 12.97
CA TRP A 357 -3.53 -12.07 12.64
C TRP A 357 -4.97 -12.58 12.68
N GLU A 358 -5.84 -11.81 13.33
CA GLU A 358 -7.26 -12.07 13.39
C GLU A 358 -8.00 -11.04 12.53
N TYR A 359 -8.92 -11.52 11.70
CA TYR A 359 -9.80 -10.64 10.93
C TYR A 359 -10.76 -9.94 11.89
N THR A 360 -10.85 -8.61 11.76
CA THR A 360 -11.80 -7.79 12.51
C THR A 360 -12.71 -7.10 11.51
N ALA A 361 -14.00 -7.44 11.56
CA ALA A 361 -15.02 -6.74 10.78
C ALA A 361 -15.23 -5.32 11.36
N GLY A 362 -15.55 -4.38 10.49
CA GLY A 362 -15.74 -2.98 10.84
C GLY A 362 -14.63 -2.08 10.30
N GLY A 363 -14.97 -0.79 10.15
CA GLY A 363 -14.04 0.22 9.68
C GLY A 363 -13.08 0.71 10.76
N GLY A 364 -11.95 1.27 10.34
CA GLY A 364 -10.97 1.86 11.24
C GLY A 364 -9.71 2.31 10.52
N ARG A 365 -8.84 2.99 11.27
CA ARG A 365 -7.54 3.45 10.77
C ARG A 365 -6.47 2.38 10.95
N CYS A 366 -5.72 2.09 9.89
CA CYS A 366 -4.51 1.28 9.96
C CYS A 366 -3.44 2.03 10.77
N GLU A 367 -2.84 1.40 11.78
CA GLU A 367 -1.83 2.04 12.63
C GLU A 367 -0.45 2.18 11.95
N GLU A 368 -0.28 1.55 10.79
CA GLU A 368 0.98 1.57 10.04
C GLU A 368 0.96 2.59 8.90
N CYS A 369 -0.08 2.58 8.05
CA CYS A 369 -0.20 3.53 6.93
C CYS A 369 -1.15 4.69 7.20
N SER A 370 -1.83 4.72 8.34
CA SER A 370 -2.86 5.71 8.66
C SER A 370 -4.08 5.76 7.72
N ASP A 371 -4.18 4.85 6.75
CA ASP A 371 -5.37 4.75 5.88
C ASP A 371 -6.59 4.31 6.68
N TYR A 372 -7.74 4.91 6.39
CA TYR A 372 -9.02 4.47 6.94
C TYR A 372 -9.65 3.43 6.01
N LEU A 373 -9.83 2.21 6.50
CA LEU A 373 -10.56 1.15 5.80
C LEU A 373 -12.00 1.10 6.31
N ARG A 374 -12.96 0.95 5.40
CA ARG A 374 -14.39 0.97 5.75
C ARG A 374 -14.92 -0.36 6.29
N HIS A 375 -14.33 -1.48 5.85
CA HIS A 375 -14.94 -2.79 6.04
C HIS A 375 -14.19 -3.69 7.02
N TYR A 376 -12.85 -3.64 7.02
CA TYR A 376 -12.07 -4.54 7.84
C TYR A 376 -10.66 -4.03 8.13
N LEU A 377 -10.13 -4.55 9.23
CA LEU A 377 -8.73 -4.49 9.62
C LEU A 377 -8.29 -5.87 10.14
N PHE A 378 -6.99 -6.03 10.35
CA PHE A 378 -6.43 -7.20 11.00
C PHE A 378 -5.82 -6.83 12.33
N ARG A 379 -6.18 -7.56 13.37
CA ARG A 379 -5.66 -7.40 14.72
C ARG A 379 -4.58 -8.43 14.98
N CYS A 380 -3.41 -8.00 15.43
CA CYS A 380 -2.39 -8.92 15.91
C CYS A 380 -2.85 -9.55 17.23
N ARG A 381 -2.76 -10.89 17.37
CA ARG A 381 -3.18 -11.58 18.60
C ARG A 381 -2.24 -11.34 19.77
N GLN A 382 -0.97 -10.99 19.51
CA GLN A 382 0.05 -10.82 20.55
C GLN A 382 0.15 -9.39 21.06
N CYS A 383 0.00 -8.41 20.19
CA CYS A 383 0.19 -7.01 20.56
C CYS A 383 -1.01 -6.12 20.22
N HIS A 384 -2.09 -6.67 19.66
CA HIS A 384 -3.33 -5.96 19.33
C HIS A 384 -3.21 -4.74 18.41
N LEU A 385 -2.10 -4.65 17.68
CA LEU A 385 -1.92 -3.72 16.56
C LEU A 385 -2.97 -4.01 15.48
N MET A 386 -3.60 -2.95 14.97
CA MET A 386 -4.57 -2.95 13.89
C MET A 386 -3.90 -2.52 12.59
N ALA A 387 -3.82 -3.42 11.62
CA ALA A 387 -3.17 -3.17 10.33
C ALA A 387 -4.06 -3.57 9.15
N CYS A 388 -3.94 -2.83 8.06
CA CYS A 388 -4.56 -3.21 6.79
C CYS A 388 -3.85 -4.44 6.20
N ASN A 389 -4.50 -5.11 5.23
CA ASN A 389 -3.93 -6.33 4.62
C ASN A 389 -2.56 -6.09 3.95
N ARG A 390 -2.34 -4.89 3.40
CA ARG A 390 -1.07 -4.52 2.76
C ARG A 390 0.04 -4.35 3.80
N CYS A 391 -0.20 -3.56 4.85
CA CYS A 391 0.78 -3.27 5.90
C CYS A 391 1.21 -4.53 6.65
N ARG A 392 0.25 -5.37 7.07
CA ARG A 392 0.56 -6.59 7.82
C ARG A 392 1.38 -7.63 7.04
N ARG A 393 1.42 -7.54 5.71
CA ARG A 393 2.13 -8.47 4.84
C ARG A 393 3.46 -7.90 4.37
N ASN A 394 3.45 -6.63 3.99
CA ASN A 394 4.53 -6.02 3.22
C ASN A 394 5.39 -5.04 4.04
N ARG A 395 4.91 -4.53 5.19
CA ARG A 395 5.65 -3.60 6.06
C ARG A 395 6.11 -4.28 7.35
N LEU A 396 5.18 -4.97 8.01
CA LEU A 396 5.36 -5.76 9.24
C LEU A 396 5.78 -7.20 8.93
#